data_AF-A0AAW5F5I5-F1
#
_entry.id   AF-A0AAW5F5I5-F1
#
_cell.length_a   1.000
_cell.length_b   1.000
_cell.length_c   1.000
_cell.angle_alpha   90.00
_cell.angle_beta   90.00
_cell.angle_gamma   90.00
#
_symmetry.space_group_name_H-M   'P 1'
#
loop_
_entity.id
_entity.type
_entity.pdbx_description
1 polymer ?
#
loop_
_entity_poly.entity_id
_entity_poly.type
_entity_poly.pdbx_seq_one_letter_code
_entity_poly.pdbx_strand_id
1 'polypeptide(L)'
;METTMTPDVNIVLLDFRDRPGREMVVENEDGSFTIIINSRLSTQGQRDAYYHARRHIDNDDFERSDVQSIEVAAHELNIPTNAEKIPESKYLARIKALQRRRKKIQKQLREYREDMAFLESCGGGFDSFARGEYQKLYGNNL
;
A
#
# COMPACT_ATOMS: atom_id res chain seq x y z
N MET A 1 13.56 0.42 43.73
CA MET A 1 13.03 1.66 43.13
C MET A 1 13.05 1.45 41.63
N GLU A 2 11.92 1.11 41.04
CA GLU A 2 11.82 1.00 39.57
C GLU A 2 11.80 2.42 39.02
N THR A 3 12.91 2.84 38.43
CA THR A 3 12.96 4.03 37.59
C THR A 3 12.19 3.70 36.32
N THR A 4 10.95 4.17 36.21
CA THR A 4 10.22 4.21 34.93
C THR A 4 10.95 5.20 34.03
N MET A 5 11.98 4.73 33.32
CA MET A 5 12.62 5.48 32.25
C MET A 5 11.58 5.65 31.16
N THR A 6 10.98 6.83 31.07
CA THR A 6 10.22 7.20 29.87
C THR A 6 11.20 7.20 28.71
N PRO A 7 11.02 6.35 27.69
CA PRO A 7 11.92 6.34 26.54
C PRO A 7 11.82 7.70 25.84
N ASP A 8 12.95 8.20 25.36
CA ASP A 8 13.01 9.44 24.60
C ASP A 8 12.36 9.20 23.22
N VAL A 9 11.24 9.88 22.98
CA VAL A 9 10.43 9.69 21.76
C VAL A 9 10.25 11.01 21.03
N ASN A 10 10.62 11.02 19.75
CA ASN A 10 10.33 12.08 18.80
C ASN A 10 9.08 11.73 17.97
N ILE A 11 8.19 12.70 17.75
CA ILE A 11 6.94 12.50 16.99
C ILE A 11 6.93 13.39 15.76
N VAL A 12 6.76 12.79 14.58
CA VAL A 12 6.73 13.49 13.29
C VAL A 12 5.42 13.21 12.56
N LEU A 13 4.74 14.26 12.13
CA LEU A 13 3.58 14.14 11.24
C LEU A 13 4.05 14.21 9.78
N LEU A 14 3.78 13.16 9.01
CA LEU A 14 4.19 13.06 7.61
C LEU A 14 3.01 12.60 6.73
N ASP A 15 2.90 13.16 5.53
CA ASP A 15 1.86 12.79 4.56
C ASP A 15 2.24 11.51 3.82
N PHE A 16 1.59 10.38 4.15
CA PHE A 16 1.84 9.09 3.49
C PHE A 16 1.03 9.00 2.17
N ARG A 17 1.42 9.77 1.16
CA ARG A 17 0.67 9.87 -0.11
C ARG A 17 0.49 8.53 -0.83
N ASP A 18 1.52 7.70 -0.83
CA ASP A 18 1.57 6.48 -1.65
C ASP A 18 1.47 5.17 -0.86
N ARG A 19 1.36 5.23 0.48
CA ARG A 19 1.33 4.04 1.34
C ARG A 19 0.15 4.07 2.32
N PRO A 20 -0.64 2.99 2.44
CA PRO A 20 -1.81 2.94 3.32
C PRO A 20 -1.49 2.76 4.82
N GLY A 21 -0.30 3.19 5.27
CA GLY A 21 0.09 3.12 6.68
C GLY A 21 -0.59 4.19 7.54
N ARG A 22 -0.77 3.90 8.82
CA ARG A 22 -1.24 4.87 9.82
C ARG A 22 -0.09 5.46 10.63
N GLU A 23 0.86 4.62 11.00
CA GLU A 23 2.08 4.99 11.71
C GLU A 23 3.27 4.13 11.28
N MET A 24 4.46 4.58 11.67
CA MET A 24 5.72 3.84 11.57
C MET A 24 6.58 4.22 12.77
N VAL A 25 7.25 3.24 13.37
CA VAL A 25 8.15 3.44 14.50
C VAL A 25 9.55 2.99 14.09
N VAL A 26 10.54 3.82 14.38
CA VAL A 26 11.95 3.57 14.08
C VAL A 26 12.73 3.72 15.36
N GLU A 27 13.48 2.69 15.73
CA GLU A 27 14.50 2.77 16.78
C GLU A 27 15.76 3.40 16.18
N ASN A 28 16.26 4.46 16.84
CA ASN A 28 17.45 5.17 16.43
C ASN A 28 18.70 4.53 17.07
N GLU A 29 19.88 4.79 16.51
CA GLU A 29 21.16 4.22 17.00
C GLU A 29 21.50 4.63 18.44
N ASP A 30 20.92 5.72 18.94
CA ASP A 30 21.09 6.23 20.30
C ASP A 30 20.12 5.62 21.33
N GLY A 31 19.25 4.70 20.90
CA GLY A 31 18.21 4.08 21.74
C GLY A 31 16.96 4.94 21.93
N SER A 32 16.86 6.08 21.24
CA SER A 32 15.62 6.86 21.15
C SER A 32 14.70 6.31 20.06
N PHE A 33 13.42 6.69 20.10
CA PHE A 33 12.45 6.26 19.10
C PHE A 33 11.90 7.44 18.31
N THR A 34 11.69 7.23 17.00
CA THR A 34 10.97 8.17 16.15
C THR A 34 9.64 7.55 15.74
N ILE A 35 8.54 8.14 16.18
CA ILE A 35 7.17 7.79 15.76
C ILE A 35 6.77 8.72 14.63
N ILE A 36 6.45 8.15 13.47
CA ILE A 36 5.96 8.87 12.30
C ILE A 36 4.48 8.55 12.12
N ILE A 37 3.61 9.56 12.16
CA ILE A 37 2.16 9.41 12.06
C ILE A 37 1.67 10.05 10.77
N ASN A 38 0.74 9.37 10.09
CA ASN A 38 0.13 9.87 8.86
C ASN A 38 -0.71 11.13 9.12
N SER A 39 -0.28 12.26 8.57
CA SER A 39 -0.93 13.56 8.75
C SER A 39 -2.34 13.64 8.15
N ARG A 40 -2.69 12.73 7.23
CA ARG A 40 -4.01 12.66 6.59
C ARG A 40 -5.10 12.06 7.49
N LEU A 41 -4.72 11.43 8.60
CA LEU A 41 -5.67 10.87 9.55
C LEU A 41 -6.42 12.00 10.28
N SER A 42 -7.64 11.71 10.73
CA SER A 42 -8.37 12.59 11.64
C SER A 42 -7.61 12.73 12.97
N THR A 43 -7.90 13.77 13.75
CA THR A 43 -7.27 13.96 15.07
C THR A 43 -7.41 12.72 15.97
N GLN A 44 -8.56 12.04 15.92
CA GLN A 44 -8.74 10.78 16.64
C GLN A 44 -7.86 9.67 16.07
N GLY A 45 -7.83 9.52 14.74
CA GLY A 45 -6.97 8.52 14.10
C GLY A 45 -5.49 8.73 14.35
N GLN A 46 -5.03 9.99 14.46
CA GLN A 46 -3.64 10.30 14.84
C GLN A 46 -3.34 9.93 16.29
N ARG A 47 -4.29 10.16 17.21
CA ARG A 47 -4.16 9.71 18.61
C ARG A 47 -4.13 8.19 18.72
N ASP A 48 -5.02 7.51 18.01
CA ASP A 48 -5.06 6.05 18.02
C ASP A 48 -3.76 5.47 17.46
N ALA A 49 -3.24 6.04 16.37
CA ALA A 49 -1.95 5.68 15.77
C ALA A 49 -0.77 5.94 16.73
N TYR A 50 -0.80 7.05 17.48
CA TYR A 50 0.19 7.33 18.51
C TYR A 50 0.17 6.28 19.64
N TYR A 51 -1.01 5.95 20.17
CA TYR A 51 -1.11 4.94 21.23
C TYR A 51 -0.70 3.54 20.74
N HIS A 52 -0.99 3.24 19.48
CA HIS A 52 -0.53 2.01 18.84
C HIS A 52 1.00 1.95 18.77
N ALA A 53 1.64 3.01 18.26
CA ALA A 53 3.10 3.14 18.22
C ALA A 53 3.75 3.07 19.60
N ARG A 54 3.15 3.74 20.60
CA ARG A 54 3.60 3.74 21.99
C ARG A 54 3.59 2.34 22.58
N ARG A 55 2.53 1.56 22.32
CA ARG A 55 2.40 0.18 22.77
C ARG A 55 3.50 -0.73 22.23
N HIS A 56 3.94 -0.50 20.98
CA HIS A 56 5.07 -1.25 20.42
C HIS A 56 6.38 -0.98 21.17
N ILE A 57 6.63 0.27 21.54
CA ILE A 57 7.81 0.66 22.33
C ILE A 57 7.71 0.07 23.74
N ASP A 58 6.58 0.25 24.43
CA ASP A 58 6.41 -0.19 25.82
C ASP A 58 6.42 -1.74 25.97
N ASN A 59 6.18 -2.49 24.90
CA ASN A 59 6.18 -3.96 24.89
C ASN A 59 7.52 -4.58 24.44
N ASP A 60 8.53 -3.76 24.14
CA ASP A 60 9.82 -4.19 23.58
C ASP A 60 9.65 -5.03 22.30
N ASP A 61 8.71 -4.63 21.43
CA ASP A 61 8.41 -5.39 20.22
C ASP A 61 9.61 -5.44 19.24
N PHE A 62 10.55 -4.49 19.33
CA PHE A 62 11.76 -4.45 18.50
C PHE A 62 12.82 -5.49 18.88
N GLU A 63 12.77 -6.00 20.12
CA GLU A 63 13.70 -7.03 20.60
C GLU A 63 13.18 -8.47 20.33
N ARG A 64 11.91 -8.60 19.94
CA ARG A 64 11.25 -9.88 19.71
C ARG A 64 11.53 -10.42 18.31
N SER A 65 11.67 -11.74 18.20
CA SER A 65 12.02 -12.41 16.94
C SER A 65 10.82 -12.85 16.10
N ASP A 66 9.65 -13.07 16.71
CA ASP A 66 8.44 -13.53 16.03
C ASP A 66 7.48 -12.38 15.71
N VAL A 67 7.64 -11.82 14.51
CA VAL A 67 6.80 -10.76 13.95
C VAL A 67 5.30 -11.11 13.99
N GLN A 68 4.93 -12.38 13.80
CA GLN A 68 3.51 -12.76 13.78
C GLN A 68 2.88 -12.67 15.17
N SER A 69 3.61 -13.07 16.21
CA SER A 69 3.14 -12.97 17.60
C SER A 69 2.93 -11.51 18.03
N ILE A 70 3.82 -10.62 17.58
CA ILE A 70 3.78 -9.18 17.84
C ILE A 70 2.55 -8.57 17.19
N GLU A 71 2.37 -8.80 15.88
CA GLU A 71 1.23 -8.29 15.12
C GLU A 71 -0.11 -8.76 15.69
N VAL A 72 -0.19 -10.04 16.10
CA VAL A 72 -1.38 -10.60 16.74
C VAL A 72 -1.70 -9.91 18.07
N ALA A 73 -0.69 -9.69 18.91
CA ALA A 73 -0.85 -9.02 20.20
C ALA A 73 -1.20 -7.54 20.04
N ALA A 74 -0.58 -6.86 19.08
CA ALA A 74 -0.78 -5.43 18.84
C ALA A 74 -2.18 -5.12 18.25
N HIS A 75 -2.63 -5.97 17.32
CA HIS A 75 -3.88 -5.78 16.58
C HIS A 75 -5.05 -6.66 17.05
N GLU A 76 -4.89 -7.38 18.18
CA GLU A 76 -5.90 -8.28 18.75
C GLU A 76 -6.49 -9.25 17.71
N LEU A 77 -5.65 -9.72 16.78
CA LEU A 77 -6.10 -10.58 15.69
C LEU A 77 -6.48 -11.95 16.23
N ASN A 78 -7.76 -12.31 16.14
CA ASN A 78 -8.21 -13.65 16.50
C ASN A 78 -7.88 -14.63 15.38
N ILE A 79 -6.68 -15.23 15.44
CA ILE A 79 -6.31 -16.32 14.53
C ILE A 79 -7.01 -17.59 15.02
N PRO A 80 -7.88 -18.20 14.20
CA PRO A 80 -8.51 -19.46 14.59
C PRO A 80 -7.43 -20.53 14.78
N THR A 81 -7.50 -21.25 15.90
CA THR A 81 -6.53 -22.28 16.29
C THR A 81 -6.37 -23.40 15.25
N ASN A 82 -7.39 -23.61 14.40
CA ASN A 82 -7.39 -24.59 13.31
C ASN A 82 -6.89 -24.02 11.96
N ALA A 83 -6.26 -22.84 11.93
CA ALA A 83 -5.73 -22.29 10.69
C ALA A 83 -4.57 -23.15 10.17
N GLU A 84 -4.75 -23.76 9.00
CA GLU A 84 -3.67 -24.47 8.32
C GLU A 84 -2.61 -23.48 7.83
N LYS A 85 -1.34 -23.71 8.21
CA LYS A 85 -0.21 -22.94 7.69
C LYS A 85 -0.06 -23.23 6.20
N ILE A 86 -0.35 -22.24 5.37
CA ILE A 86 -0.15 -22.34 3.93
C ILE A 86 1.37 -22.25 3.65
N PRO A 87 1.94 -23.14 2.82
CA PRO A 87 3.35 -23.06 2.47
C PRO A 87 3.66 -21.79 1.67
N GLU A 88 4.83 -21.21 1.94
CA GLU A 88 5.34 -19.97 1.32
C GLU A 88 5.24 -19.98 -0.22
N SER A 89 5.53 -21.12 -0.83
CA SER A 89 5.48 -21.31 -2.29
C SER A 89 4.13 -20.95 -2.92
N LYS A 90 3.01 -21.21 -2.23
CA LYS A 90 1.67 -20.84 -2.69
C LYS A 90 1.47 -19.33 -2.70
N TYR A 91 1.96 -18.62 -1.67
CA TYR A 91 1.92 -17.17 -1.63
C TYR A 91 2.77 -16.54 -2.74
N LEU A 92 3.99 -17.03 -2.95
CA LEU A 92 4.86 -16.56 -4.03
C LEU A 92 4.23 -16.77 -5.41
N ALA A 93 3.60 -17.92 -5.64
CA ALA A 93 2.87 -18.19 -6.87
C ALA A 93 1.70 -17.20 -7.06
N ARG A 94 0.96 -16.92 -5.98
CA ARG A 94 -0.16 -15.97 -5.97
C ARG A 94 0.30 -14.54 -6.27
N ILE A 95 1.39 -14.08 -5.66
CA ILE A 95 1.97 -12.75 -5.91
C ILE A 95 2.38 -12.64 -7.38
N LYS A 96 3.08 -13.64 -7.93
CA LYS A 96 3.45 -13.67 -9.35
C LYS A 96 2.24 -13.63 -10.27
N ALA A 97 1.16 -14.35 -9.94
CA ALA A 97 -0.08 -14.32 -10.70
C ALA A 97 -0.75 -12.94 -10.68
N LEU A 98 -0.81 -12.28 -9.51
CA LEU A 98 -1.34 -10.92 -9.37
C LEU A 98 -0.52 -9.90 -10.17
N GLN A 99 0.81 -10.00 -10.13
CA GLN A 99 1.70 -9.14 -10.93
C GLN A 99 1.48 -9.34 -12.44
N ARG A 100 1.33 -10.58 -12.92
CA ARG A 100 1.01 -10.86 -14.33
C ARG A 100 -0.35 -10.28 -14.73
N ARG A 101 -1.37 -10.42 -13.87
CA ARG A 101 -2.70 -9.84 -14.11
C ARG A 101 -2.63 -8.32 -14.19
N ARG A 102 -1.92 -7.66 -13.28
CA ARG A 102 -1.70 -6.21 -13.30
C ARG A 102 -1.05 -5.76 -14.61
N LYS A 103 -0.01 -6.46 -15.08
CA LYS A 103 0.65 -6.15 -16.36
C LYS A 103 -0.30 -6.26 -17.56
N LYS A 104 -1.16 -7.30 -17.58
CA LYS A 104 -2.17 -7.45 -18.64
C LYS A 104 -3.18 -6.30 -18.64
N ILE A 105 -3.71 -5.95 -17.47
CA ILE A 105 -4.63 -4.82 -17.31
C ILE A 105 -3.97 -3.52 -17.77
N GLN A 106 -2.72 -3.27 -17.37
CA GLN A 106 -2.00 -2.07 -17.80
C GLN A 106 -1.78 -2.02 -19.32
N LYS A 107 -1.49 -3.16 -19.96
CA LYS A 107 -1.38 -3.26 -21.41
C LYS A 107 -2.71 -2.95 -22.10
N GLN A 108 -3.80 -3.56 -21.65
CA GLN A 108 -5.14 -3.28 -22.19
C GLN A 108 -5.54 -1.82 -22.00
N LEU A 109 -5.25 -1.24 -20.83
CA LEU A 109 -5.52 0.18 -20.58
C LEU A 109 -4.74 1.09 -21.52
N ARG A 110 -3.51 0.71 -21.88
CA ARG A 110 -2.70 1.44 -22.85
C ARG A 110 -3.27 1.33 -24.26
N GLU A 111 -3.65 0.13 -24.69
CA GLU A 111 -4.31 -0.10 -25.98
C GLU A 111 -5.60 0.72 -26.08
N TYR A 112 -6.47 0.68 -25.07
CA TYR A 112 -7.67 1.51 -25.05
C TYR A 112 -7.37 3.01 -25.10
N ARG A 113 -6.30 3.47 -24.44
CA ARG A 113 -5.89 4.88 -24.53
C ARG A 113 -5.44 5.26 -25.94
N GLU A 114 -4.67 4.40 -26.60
CA GLU A 114 -4.23 4.59 -27.98
C GLU A 114 -5.43 4.60 -28.94
N ASP A 115 -6.36 3.66 -28.80
CA ASP A 115 -7.59 3.60 -29.59
C ASP A 115 -8.48 4.84 -29.37
N MET A 116 -8.65 5.28 -28.13
CA MET A 116 -9.42 6.50 -27.81
C MET A 116 -8.76 7.74 -28.42
N ALA A 117 -7.45 7.89 -28.31
CA ALA A 117 -6.72 9.01 -28.91
C ALA A 117 -6.82 9.00 -30.44
N PHE A 118 -6.80 7.82 -31.07
CA PHE A 118 -7.01 7.69 -32.51
C PHE A 118 -8.43 8.11 -32.92
N LEU A 119 -9.46 7.68 -32.19
CA LEU A 119 -10.85 8.09 -32.46
C LEU A 119 -11.05 9.61 -32.27
N GLU A 120 -10.43 10.20 -31.24
CA GLU A 120 -10.41 11.66 -31.06
C GLU A 120 -9.76 12.37 -32.26
N SER A 121 -8.63 11.84 -32.77
CA SER A 121 -7.97 12.40 -33.96
C SER A 121 -8.80 12.31 -35.25
N CYS A 122 -9.74 11.35 -35.33
CA CYS A 122 -10.67 11.19 -36.45
C CYS A 122 -11.84 12.20 -36.45
N GLY A 123 -11.91 13.09 -35.45
CA GLY A 123 -12.86 14.20 -35.39
C GLY A 123 -13.92 14.11 -34.29
N GLY A 124 -13.85 13.11 -33.39
CA GLY A 124 -14.57 13.09 -32.11
C GLY A 124 -16.10 13.23 -32.16
N GLY A 125 -16.74 12.96 -33.30
CA GLY A 125 -18.18 13.12 -33.55
C GLY A 125 -18.95 11.79 -33.74
N PHE A 126 -20.21 11.89 -34.14
CA PHE A 126 -21.14 10.76 -34.32
C PHE A 126 -20.62 9.65 -35.28
N ASP A 127 -19.70 9.98 -36.19
CA ASP A 127 -19.18 9.08 -37.23
C ASP A 127 -17.69 8.69 -37.04
N SER A 128 -17.15 8.86 -35.83
CA SER A 128 -15.73 8.63 -35.53
C SER A 128 -15.29 7.18 -35.78
N PHE A 129 -16.19 6.22 -35.60
CA PHE A 129 -15.91 4.80 -35.80
C PHE A 129 -15.74 4.44 -37.28
N ALA A 130 -16.62 4.93 -38.17
CA ALA A 130 -16.50 4.66 -39.60
C ALA A 130 -15.26 5.32 -40.21
N ARG A 131 -14.96 6.56 -39.78
CA ARG A 131 -13.73 7.27 -40.17
C ARG A 131 -12.47 6.58 -39.65
N GLY A 132 -12.48 6.13 -38.40
CA GLY A 132 -11.39 5.38 -37.80
C GLY A 132 -11.15 4.04 -38.50
N GLU A 133 -12.20 3.30 -38.84
CA GLU A 133 -12.08 2.05 -39.62
C GLU A 133 -11.50 2.29 -41.01
N TYR A 134 -11.99 3.32 -41.72
CA TYR A 134 -11.47 3.67 -43.04
C TYR A 134 -9.98 4.02 -43.00
N GLN A 135 -9.57 4.88 -42.06
CA GLN A 135 -8.18 5.30 -41.92
C GLN A 135 -7.26 4.15 -41.50
N LYS A 136 -7.74 3.20 -40.70
CA LYS A 136 -6.99 2.00 -40.29
C LYS A 136 -6.82 0.98 -41.43
N LEU A 137 -7.81 0.83 -42.30
CA LEU A 137 -7.81 -0.15 -43.39
C LEU A 137 -7.12 0.37 -44.67
N TYR A 138 -7.30 1.65 -44.99
CA TYR A 138 -6.90 2.21 -46.28
C TYR A 138 -5.84 3.31 -46.18
N GLY A 139 -5.48 3.74 -44.97
CA GLY A 139 -4.57 4.86 -44.71
C GLY A 139 -5.16 6.21 -45.12
N ASN A 140 -4.41 7.29 -44.89
CA ASN A 140 -4.75 8.62 -45.42
C ASN A 140 -4.41 8.68 -46.91
N ASN A 141 -5.21 8.04 -47.75
CA ASN A 141 -5.22 8.33 -49.19
C ASN A 141 -6.30 9.40 -49.45
N LEU A 142 -5.91 10.66 -49.20
CA LEU A 142 -6.58 11.83 -49.76
C LEU A 142 -5.51 12.73 -50.40
#